data_AF-A0A226BYA6-F1
#
_entry.id   AF-A0A226BYA6-F1
#
_cell.length_a   1.000
_cell.length_b   1.000
_cell.length_c   1.000
_cell.angle_alpha   90.00
_cell.angle_beta   90.00
_cell.angle_gamma   90.00
#
_symmetry.space_group_name_H-M   'P 1'
#
loop_
_entity.id
_entity.type
_entity.pdbx_description
1 polymer ?
#
loop_
_entity_poly.entity_id
_entity_poly.type
_entity_poly.pdbx_seq_one_letter_code
_entity_poly.pdbx_strand_id
1 'polypeptide(L)'
;MFELLEDIEPKFQKRFKKEVSMAEITRYALKINKSVWIIVTNRKIYILAKKLWFIRPLIFSFSEIKDFKCNDETLEIILRNNNSNKFKVEFNKKEQLKKLTKELNSLIN
;
A
#
# COMPACT_ATOMS: atom_id res chain seq x y z
N MET A 1 -6.91 -12.48 -2.95
CA MET A 1 -7.50 -12.02 -4.21
C MET A 1 -7.13 -10.55 -4.32
N PHE A 2 -6.58 -10.09 -5.45
CA PHE A 2 -6.48 -8.65 -5.67
C PHE A 2 -7.89 -8.17 -5.98
N GLU A 3 -8.39 -7.25 -5.19
CA GLU A 3 -9.75 -6.77 -5.29
C GLU A 3 -9.78 -5.53 -6.17
N LEU A 4 -10.88 -5.35 -6.90
CA LEU A 4 -11.11 -4.11 -7.61
C LEU A 4 -11.35 -3.01 -6.57
N LEU A 5 -11.05 -1.76 -6.94
CA LEU A 5 -11.24 -0.59 -6.08
C LEU A 5 -12.69 -0.45 -5.55
N GLU A 6 -13.63 -1.08 -6.25
CA GLU A 6 -15.06 -1.09 -5.96
C GLU A 6 -15.42 -1.98 -4.77
N ASP A 7 -14.57 -2.97 -4.44
CA ASP A 7 -14.72 -3.84 -3.28
C ASP A 7 -14.17 -3.20 -1.99
N ILE A 8 -13.54 -2.03 -2.11
CA ILE A 8 -13.05 -1.28 -0.96
C ILE A 8 -14.23 -0.73 -0.16
N GLU A 9 -14.21 -0.96 1.16
CA GLU A 9 -15.15 -0.36 2.10
C GLU A 9 -15.38 1.14 1.80
N PRO A 10 -16.64 1.63 1.69
CA PRO A 10 -16.94 2.98 1.21
C PRO A 10 -16.21 4.11 1.94
N LYS A 11 -15.93 3.94 3.24
CA LYS A 11 -15.16 4.90 4.05
C LYS A 11 -13.71 5.02 3.58
N PHE A 12 -13.08 3.91 3.22
CA PHE A 12 -11.73 3.88 2.66
C PHE A 12 -11.72 4.43 1.24
N GLN A 13 -12.70 4.08 0.42
CA GLN A 13 -12.84 4.64 -0.93
C GLN A 13 -12.99 6.17 -0.91
N LYS A 14 -13.84 6.70 -0.02
CA LYS A 14 -14.00 8.16 0.18
C LYS A 14 -12.70 8.82 0.62
N ARG A 15 -11.93 8.20 1.52
CA ARG A 15 -10.64 8.73 1.96
C ARG A 15 -9.63 8.70 0.82
N PHE A 16 -9.53 7.59 0.10
CA PHE A 16 -8.65 7.41 -1.05
C PHE A 16 -8.93 8.45 -2.14
N LYS A 17 -10.20 8.66 -2.51
CA LYS A 17 -10.63 9.67 -3.50
C LYS A 17 -10.24 11.10 -3.13
N LYS A 18 -10.04 11.41 -1.84
CA LYS A 18 -9.54 12.72 -1.40
C LYS A 18 -8.03 12.89 -1.54
N GLU A 19 -7.28 11.79 -1.55
CA GLU A 19 -5.81 11.79 -1.55
C GLU A 19 -5.24 11.51 -2.95
N VAL A 20 -5.96 10.76 -3.77
CA VAL A 20 -5.54 10.37 -5.12
C VAL A 20 -5.74 11.51 -6.11
N SER A 21 -4.71 11.80 -6.92
CA SER A 21 -4.84 12.74 -8.03
C SER A 21 -5.70 12.15 -9.15
N MET A 22 -6.45 12.99 -9.88
CA MET A 22 -7.25 12.55 -11.03
C MET A 22 -6.42 11.84 -12.12
N ALA A 23 -5.12 12.11 -12.20
CA ALA A 23 -4.21 11.48 -13.17
C ALA A 23 -3.57 10.17 -12.67
N GLU A 24 -3.86 9.73 -11.43
CA GLU A 24 -3.35 8.47 -10.90
C GLU A 24 -4.31 7.33 -11.24
N ILE A 25 -3.77 6.30 -11.90
CA ILE A 25 -4.51 5.09 -12.25
C ILE A 25 -4.21 4.04 -11.18
N THR A 26 -5.24 3.56 -10.49
CA THR A 26 -5.10 2.45 -9.56
C THR A 26 -4.87 1.15 -10.30
N ARG A 27 -3.79 0.45 -9.95
CA ARG A 27 -3.46 -0.86 -10.50
C ARG A 27 -4.11 -1.98 -9.70
N TYR A 28 -4.10 -1.87 -8.37
CA TYR A 28 -4.76 -2.83 -7.50
C TYR A 28 -5.04 -2.27 -6.10
N ALA A 29 -6.04 -2.85 -5.46
CA ALA A 29 -6.34 -2.66 -4.05
C ALA A 29 -6.28 -4.00 -3.33
N LEU A 30 -5.73 -4.00 -2.13
CA LEU A 30 -5.57 -5.19 -1.32
C LEU A 30 -5.98 -4.89 0.12
N LYS A 31 -6.98 -5.64 0.60
CA LYS A 31 -7.32 -5.70 2.01
C LYS A 31 -6.31 -6.57 2.74
N ILE A 32 -5.50 -5.97 3.61
CA ILE A 32 -4.50 -6.71 4.39
C ILE A 32 -5.17 -7.39 5.58
N ASN A 33 -6.01 -6.65 6.28
CA ASN A 33 -6.81 -7.13 7.41
C ASN A 33 -8.08 -6.26 7.57
N LYS A 34 -8.79 -6.41 8.69
CA LYS A 34 -10.04 -5.66 8.95
C LYS A 34 -9.84 -4.14 9.08
N SER A 35 -8.61 -3.67 9.33
CA SER A 35 -8.30 -2.27 9.58
C SER A 35 -7.30 -1.66 8.62
N VAL A 36 -6.63 -2.44 7.76
CA VAL A 36 -5.58 -1.96 6.86
C VAL A 36 -5.85 -2.35 5.42
N TRP A 37 -5.80 -1.35 4.54
CA TRP A 37 -5.83 -1.49 3.10
C TRP A 37 -4.56 -0.93 2.48
N ILE A 38 -4.09 -1.60 1.43
CA ILE A 38 -3.03 -1.08 0.57
C ILE A 38 -3.64 -0.86 -0.81
N ILE A 39 -3.44 0.35 -1.34
CA ILE A 39 -3.87 0.71 -2.69
C ILE A 39 -2.63 1.15 -3.44
N VAL A 40 -2.43 0.57 -4.61
CA VAL A 40 -1.28 0.87 -5.45
C VAL A 40 -1.76 1.52 -6.74
N THR A 41 -1.20 2.69 -7.03
CA THR A 41 -1.41 3.40 -8.28
C THR A 41 -0.19 3.25 -9.18
N ASN A 42 -0.24 3.84 -10.36
CA ASN A 42 0.92 3.98 -11.25
C ASN A 42 2.01 4.92 -10.71
N ARG A 43 1.78 5.66 -9.62
CA ARG A 43 2.73 6.66 -9.09
C ARG A 43 3.09 6.48 -7.62
N LYS A 44 2.16 5.95 -6.83
CA LYS A 44 2.26 5.93 -5.37
C LYS A 44 1.68 4.63 -4.81
N ILE A 45 2.11 4.31 -3.59
CA ILE A 45 1.46 3.36 -2.72
C ILE A 45 0.78 4.11 -1.58
N TYR A 46 -0.48 3.77 -1.33
CA TYR A 46 -1.31 4.30 -0.26
C TYR A 46 -1.58 3.19 0.74
N ILE A 47 -1.26 3.43 2.00
CA ILE A 47 -1.55 2.52 3.11
C ILE A 47 -2.60 3.21 3.97
N LEU A 48 -3.81 2.72 3.91
CA LEU A 48 -4.93 3.25 4.65
C LEU A 48 -5.14 2.41 5.90
N ALA A 49 -4.83 2.96 7.07
CA ALA A 49 -5.06 2.30 8.34
C ALA A 49 -6.24 2.97 9.09
N LYS A 50 -7.24 2.17 9.43
CA LYS A 50 -8.36 2.55 10.30
C LYS A 50 -7.90 2.55 11.75
N LYS A 51 -7.99 3.73 12.36
CA LYS A 51 -7.91 3.97 13.81
C LYS A 51 -9.34 4.14 14.34
N LEU A 52 -9.54 4.15 15.67
CA LEU A 52 -10.86 4.10 16.31
C LEU A 52 -11.93 5.00 15.66
N TRP A 53 -11.57 6.23 15.26
CA TRP A 53 -12.53 7.21 14.70
C TRP A 53 -12.12 7.80 13.34
N PHE A 54 -10.94 7.46 12.80
CA PHE A 54 -10.43 8.07 11.57
C PHE A 54 -9.56 7.11 10.75
N ILE A 55 -9.41 7.40 9.47
CA ILE A 55 -8.49 6.68 8.57
C ILE A 55 -7.27 7.56 8.36
N ARG A 56 -6.10 7.08 8.78
CA ARG A 56 -4.82 7.74 8.54
C ARG A 56 -4.19 7.16 7.27
N PRO A 57 -4.12 7.93 6.17
CA PRO A 57 -3.36 7.52 5.00
C PRO A 57 -1.88 7.73 5.26
N LEU A 58 -1.08 6.75 4.87
CA LEU A 58 0.34 6.91 4.62
C LEU A 58 0.55 6.78 3.12
N ILE A 59 1.31 7.69 2.53
CA ILE A 59 1.45 7.82 1.09
C ILE A 59 2.94 7.85 0.80
N PHE A 60 3.38 6.98 -0.11
CA PHE A 60 4.77 6.93 -0.52
C PHE A 60 4.84 6.98 -2.04
N SER A 61 5.64 7.89 -2.60
CA SER A 61 5.89 7.92 -4.04
C SER A 61 6.88 6.84 -4.43
N PHE A 62 6.67 6.18 -5.57
CA PHE A 62 7.68 5.27 -6.13
C PHE A 62 9.02 5.96 -6.43
N SER A 63 9.01 7.29 -6.64
CA SER A 63 10.23 8.09 -6.77
C SER A 63 11.04 8.19 -5.47
N GLU A 64 10.43 7.95 -4.32
CA GLU A 64 11.08 8.01 -3.00
C GLU A 64 11.43 6.63 -2.47
N ILE A 65 10.93 5.55 -3.09
CA ILE A 65 11.10 4.18 -2.63
C ILE A 65 12.31 3.56 -3.32
N LYS A 66 13.21 2.99 -2.52
CA LYS A 66 14.40 2.27 -2.97
C LYS A 66 14.10 0.81 -3.27
N ASP A 67 13.35 0.17 -2.38
CA ASP A 67 13.13 -1.28 -2.41
C ASP A 67 11.91 -1.66 -1.55
N PHE A 68 11.28 -2.77 -1.91
CA PHE A 68 10.27 -3.45 -1.08
C PHE A 68 10.79 -4.82 -0.68
N LYS A 69 10.86 -5.10 0.62
CA LYS A 69 11.25 -6.41 1.15
C LYS A 69 10.09 -7.07 1.86
N CYS A 70 9.97 -8.39 1.75
CA CYS A 70 9.10 -9.17 2.61
C CYS A 70 9.94 -9.99 3.60
N ASN A 71 9.58 -9.92 4.88
CA ASN A 71 10.10 -10.80 5.93
C ASN A 71 8.93 -11.49 6.61
N ASP A 72 8.77 -12.79 6.35
CA ASP A 72 7.64 -13.62 6.79
C ASP A 72 6.27 -13.01 6.51
N GLU A 73 5.77 -12.22 7.44
CA GLU A 73 4.45 -11.59 7.44
C GLU A 73 4.54 -10.06 7.43
N THR A 74 5.71 -9.49 7.17
CA THR A 74 5.91 -8.04 7.15
C THR A 74 6.39 -7.55 5.79
N LEU A 75 5.70 -6.55 5.23
CA LEU A 75 6.21 -5.73 4.14
C LEU A 75 7.07 -4.60 4.71
N GLU A 76 8.34 -4.54 4.35
CA GLU A 76 9.23 -3.41 4.60
C GLU A 76 9.30 -2.52 3.35
N ILE A 77 8.95 -1.24 3.48
CA ILE A 77 9.14 -0.20 2.47
C ILE A 77 10.40 0.57 2.83
N ILE A 78 11.41 0.51 1.96
CA ILE A 78 12.70 1.15 2.17
C ILE A 78 12.77 2.42 1.33
N LEU A 79 13.01 3.57 1.95
CA LEU A 79 13.06 4.87 1.26
C LEU A 79 14.49 5.19 0.77
N ARG A 80 14.60 5.88 -0.38
CA ARG A 80 15.88 6.27 -0.99
C ARG A 80 16.67 7.26 -0.13
N ASN A 81 15.98 8.24 0.46
CA ASN A 81 16.63 9.37 1.12
C ASN A 81 17.04 9.11 2.58
N ASN A 82 16.77 7.92 3.13
CA ASN A 82 17.19 7.59 4.48
C ASN A 82 17.22 6.07 4.71
N ASN A 83 18.41 5.45 4.67
CA ASN A 83 18.57 3.99 4.83
C ASN A 83 18.02 3.46 6.19
N SER A 84 17.82 4.35 7.18
CA SER A 84 17.25 4.03 8.49
C SER A 84 15.72 4.14 8.56
N ASN A 85 15.06 4.83 7.62
CA ASN A 85 13.60 4.93 7.60
C ASN A 85 13.00 3.78 6.79
N LYS A 86 12.71 2.69 7.51
CA LYS A 86 11.90 1.60 7.01
C LYS A 86 10.48 1.73 7.53
N PHE A 87 9.50 1.66 6.64
CA PHE A 87 8.11 1.53 7.06
C PHE A 87 7.69 0.06 7.02
N LYS A 88 6.98 -0.40 8.04
CA LYS A 88 6.58 -1.81 8.17
C LYS A 88 5.06 -1.94 8.19
N VAL A 89 4.55 -2.90 7.43
CA VAL A 89 3.14 -3.31 7.46
C VAL A 89 3.04 -4.80 7.66
N GLU A 90 2.30 -5.22 8.67
CA GLU A 90 2.03 -6.63 8.97
C GLU A 90 0.89 -7.18 8.11
N PHE A 91 1.05 -8.42 7.68
CA PHE A 91 0.18 -9.16 6.78
C PHE A 91 -0.10 -10.54 7.35
N ASN A 92 -1.37 -10.88 7.47
CA ASN A 92 -1.77 -12.19 7.99
C ASN A 92 -1.68 -13.31 6.92
N LYS A 93 -1.16 -13.01 5.71
CA LYS A 93 -1.18 -13.91 4.54
C LYS A 93 0.15 -13.85 3.77
N LYS A 94 1.11 -14.67 4.18
CA LYS A 94 2.47 -14.76 3.61
C LYS A 94 2.52 -14.91 2.08
N GLU A 95 1.65 -15.73 1.48
CA GLU A 95 1.62 -15.91 0.02
C GLU A 95 1.19 -14.65 -0.74
N GLN A 96 0.17 -13.93 -0.22
CA GLN A 96 -0.29 -12.68 -0.83
C GLN A 96 0.76 -11.59 -0.70
N LEU A 97 1.46 -11.54 0.44
CA LEU A 97 2.57 -10.62 0.66
C LEU A 97 3.71 -10.86 -0.35
N LYS A 98 4.10 -12.12 -0.59
CA LYS A 98 5.13 -12.45 -1.60
C LYS A 98 4.73 -11.97 -3.00
N LYS A 99 3.48 -12.24 -3.40
CA LYS A 99 2.97 -11.81 -4.71
C LYS A 99 2.96 -10.27 -4.82
N LEU A 100 2.44 -9.59 -3.81
CA LEU A 100 2.43 -8.13 -3.73
C LEU A 100 3.85 -7.55 -3.82
N THR A 101 4.80 -8.10 -3.07
CA THR A 101 6.18 -7.59 -3.03
C THR A 101 6.85 -7.72 -4.41
N LYS A 102 6.62 -8.83 -5.12
CA LYS A 102 7.11 -9.02 -6.49
C LYS A 102 6.51 -7.97 -7.44
N GLU A 103 5.20 -7.74 -7.37
CA GLU A 103 4.51 -6.72 -8.17
C GLU A 103 4.95 -5.30 -7.83
N LEU A 104 5.24 -5.00 -6.56
CA LEU A 104 5.72 -3.67 -6.15
C LEU A 104 7.14 -3.41 -6.65
N ASN A 105 8.01 -4.41 -6.60
CA ASN A 105 9.37 -4.28 -7.10
C ASN A 105 9.45 -4.13 -8.62
N SER A 106 8.46 -4.62 -9.39
CA SER A 106 8.40 -4.37 -10.84
C SER A 106 7.91 -2.94 -11.19
N LEU A 107 7.42 -2.16 -10.22
CA LEU A 107 6.95 -0.79 -10.42
C LEU A 107 8.03 0.27 -10.13
N ILE A 108 9.08 -0.10 -9.41
CA ILE A 108 10.19 0.80 -9.02
C ILE A 108 11.49 0.53 -9.79
N ASN A 109 11.56 -0.59 -10.51
CA ASN A 109 12.61 -0.92 -11.48
C ASN A 109 12.15 -0.55 -12.89
#